data_AF-F7VH52-F1
#
_entry.id   AF-F7VH52-F1
#
_cell.length_a   1.000
_cell.length_b   1.000
_cell.length_c   1.000
_cell.angle_alpha   90.00
_cell.angle_beta   90.00
_cell.angle_gamma   90.00
#
_symmetry.space_group_name_H-M   'P 1'
#
loop_
_entity.id
_entity.type
_entity.pdbx_description
1 polymer ?
#
loop_
_entity_poly.entity_id
_entity_poly.type
_entity_poly.pdbx_seq_one_letter_code
_entity_poly.pdbx_strand_id
1 'polypeptide(L)'
;MTTELAFIEDVELRNSIRLDISAATNALHNGEWKAATVLAGSASEALLLWAIKGSPDLSTLEENPKGPPERWDLADYITVATSLKLIKDNTEKLTQIAKDFRNLIHPGRAQRLAQVCDRATALTALAAVESIASDLSKLPVG
;
A
#
# COMPACT_ATOMS: atom_id res chain seq x y z
N MET A 1 10.65 -4.89 13.46
CA MET A 1 9.76 -6.05 13.51
C MET A 1 8.84 -5.91 12.32
N THR A 2 8.79 -6.91 11.44
CA THR A 2 7.96 -6.89 10.23
C THR A 2 6.55 -7.35 10.58
N THR A 3 5.48 -6.75 10.01
CA THR A 3 4.13 -7.24 10.24
C THR A 3 3.99 -8.70 9.76
N GLU A 4 3.47 -9.60 10.59
CA GLU A 4 3.42 -11.05 10.28
C GLU A 4 2.35 -11.43 9.23
N LEU A 5 1.40 -10.54 8.94
CA LEU A 5 0.31 -10.70 7.96
C LEU A 5 -0.48 -12.01 8.09
N ALA A 6 -0.64 -12.52 9.32
CA ALA A 6 -1.25 -13.83 9.59
C ALA A 6 -2.71 -13.95 9.13
N PHE A 7 -3.40 -12.82 8.93
CA PHE A 7 -4.77 -12.72 8.41
C PHE A 7 -4.89 -13.04 6.91
N ILE A 8 -3.78 -13.14 6.18
CA ILE A 8 -3.77 -13.57 4.77
C ILE A 8 -3.55 -15.07 4.74
N GLU A 9 -4.59 -15.87 4.50
CA GLU A 9 -4.50 -17.34 4.52
C GLU A 9 -3.59 -17.90 3.42
N ASP A 10 -3.62 -17.31 2.23
CA ASP A 10 -2.74 -17.65 1.13
C ASP A 10 -1.28 -17.43 1.53
N VAL A 11 -0.55 -18.53 1.73
CA VAL A 11 0.83 -18.54 2.22
C VAL A 11 1.79 -17.93 1.19
N GLU A 12 1.56 -18.16 -0.10
CA GLU A 12 2.44 -17.65 -1.16
C GLU A 12 2.30 -16.13 -1.28
N LEU A 13 1.06 -15.63 -1.33
CA LEU A 13 0.78 -14.20 -1.35
C LEU A 13 1.34 -13.50 -0.10
N ARG A 14 1.06 -14.07 1.09
CA ARG A 14 1.57 -13.55 2.36
C ARG A 14 3.09 -13.44 2.37
N ASN A 15 3.78 -14.48 1.93
CA ASN A 15 5.24 -14.49 1.87
C ASN A 15 5.77 -13.47 0.86
N SER A 16 5.12 -13.33 -0.30
CA SER A 16 5.49 -12.32 -1.29
C SER A 16 5.41 -10.90 -0.71
N ILE A 17 4.29 -10.55 -0.06
CA ILE A 17 4.11 -9.21 0.54
C ILE A 17 5.13 -8.99 1.68
N ARG A 18 5.38 -10.01 2.52
CA ARG A 18 6.38 -9.92 3.60
C ARG A 18 7.80 -9.69 3.06
N LEU A 19 8.16 -10.32 1.94
CA LEU A 19 9.45 -10.12 1.30
C LEU A 19 9.59 -8.68 0.80
N ASP A 20 8.55 -8.11 0.19
CA ASP A 20 8.54 -6.70 -0.25
C ASP A 20 8.70 -5.74 0.93
N ILE A 21 7.97 -5.94 2.04
CA ILE A 21 8.10 -5.11 3.26
C ILE A 21 9.51 -5.23 3.85
N SER A 22 10.06 -6.45 3.91
CA SER A 22 11.42 -6.68 4.41
C SER A 22 12.47 -6.04 3.52
N ALA A 23 12.31 -6.11 2.20
CA ALA A 23 13.21 -5.49 1.23
C ALA A 23 13.13 -3.96 1.32
N ALA A 24 11.93 -3.39 1.45
CA ALA A 24 11.74 -1.96 1.69
C ALA A 24 12.42 -1.49 2.98
N THR A 25 12.32 -2.27 4.05
CA THR A 25 12.98 -1.99 5.33
C THR A 25 14.50 -2.04 5.22
N ASN A 26 15.05 -3.03 4.53
CA ASN A 26 16.49 -3.14 4.28
C ASN A 26 17.00 -1.97 3.42
N ALA A 27 16.27 -1.61 2.37
CA ALA A 27 16.56 -0.45 1.53
C ALA A 27 16.58 0.85 2.35
N LEU A 28 15.63 1.03 3.28
CA LEU A 28 15.63 2.16 4.21
C LEU A 28 16.92 2.17 5.06
N HIS A 29 17.32 1.04 5.63
CA HIS A 29 18.53 0.97 6.45
C HIS A 29 19.83 1.23 5.66
N ASN A 30 19.84 0.90 4.37
CA ASN A 30 20.99 1.10 3.49
C ASN A 30 21.03 2.47 2.81
N GLY A 31 20.04 3.34 3.03
CA GLY A 31 20.00 4.65 2.38
C GLY A 31 19.43 4.63 0.96
N GLU A 32 18.81 3.53 0.55
CA GLU A 32 18.24 3.32 -0.78
C GLU A 32 16.80 3.86 -0.84
N TRP A 33 16.62 5.16 -0.63
CA TRP A 33 15.31 5.79 -0.41
C TRP A 33 14.30 5.50 -1.52
N LYS A 34 14.74 5.58 -2.77
CA LYS A 34 13.87 5.33 -3.93
C LYS A 34 13.37 3.87 -3.95
N ALA A 35 14.24 2.92 -3.64
CA ALA A 35 13.88 1.51 -3.58
C ALA A 35 12.93 1.24 -2.41
N ALA A 36 13.22 1.79 -1.23
CA ALA A 36 12.36 1.68 -0.05
C ALA A 36 10.94 2.21 -0.32
N THR A 37 10.84 3.42 -0.89
CA THR A 37 9.54 4.04 -1.21
C THR A 37 8.74 3.24 -2.23
N VAL A 38 9.40 2.68 -3.25
CA VAL A 38 8.71 1.90 -4.29
C VAL A 38 8.25 0.54 -3.76
N LEU A 39 9.11 -0.19 -3.05
CA LEU A 39 8.79 -1.52 -2.53
C LEU A 39 7.68 -1.44 -1.46
N ALA A 40 7.73 -0.44 -0.58
CA ALA A 40 6.65 -0.21 0.38
C ALA A 40 5.33 0.18 -0.30
N GLY A 41 5.39 0.95 -1.40
CA GLY A 41 4.23 1.27 -2.23
C GLY A 41 3.63 0.01 -2.89
N SER A 42 4.47 -0.86 -3.46
CA SER A 42 4.06 -2.15 -4.04
C SER A 42 3.36 -3.05 -3.00
N ALA A 43 3.95 -3.17 -1.80
CA ALA A 43 3.35 -3.93 -0.71
C ALA A 43 2.00 -3.32 -0.26
N SER A 44 1.86 -1.99 -0.27
CA SER A 44 0.58 -1.31 -0.01
C SER A 44 -0.48 -1.65 -1.06
N GLU A 45 -0.13 -1.63 -2.36
CA GLU A 45 -1.02 -2.04 -3.45
C GLU A 45 -1.50 -3.48 -3.25
N ALA A 46 -0.59 -4.41 -2.95
CA ALA A 46 -0.91 -5.82 -2.76
C ALA A 46 -1.85 -6.06 -1.55
N LEU A 47 -1.60 -5.38 -0.42
CA LEU A 47 -2.47 -5.49 0.77
C LEU A 47 -3.88 -4.97 0.51
N LEU A 48 -3.99 -3.80 -0.14
CA LEU A 48 -5.30 -3.21 -0.44
C LEU A 48 -6.07 -4.05 -1.45
N LEU A 49 -5.41 -4.53 -2.51
CA LEU A 49 -6.02 -5.42 -3.50
C LEU A 49 -6.53 -6.71 -2.84
N TRP A 50 -5.72 -7.34 -1.98
CA TRP A 50 -6.12 -8.53 -1.23
C TRP A 50 -7.39 -8.27 -0.41
N ALA A 51 -7.40 -7.18 0.36
CA ALA A 51 -8.52 -6.84 1.23
C ALA A 51 -9.80 -6.53 0.44
N ILE A 52 -9.67 -5.77 -0.66
CA ILE A 52 -10.77 -5.42 -1.54
C ILE A 52 -11.40 -6.67 -2.15
N LYS A 53 -10.58 -7.60 -2.68
CA LYS A 53 -11.07 -8.85 -3.29
C LYS A 53 -11.72 -9.78 -2.28
N GLY A 54 -11.31 -9.72 -1.02
CA GLY A 54 -11.92 -10.49 0.07
C GLY A 54 -13.20 -9.86 0.64
N SER A 55 -13.52 -8.62 0.28
CA SER A 55 -14.70 -7.94 0.81
C SER A 55 -15.99 -8.38 0.10
N PRO A 56 -17.00 -8.87 0.82
CA PRO A 56 -18.31 -9.19 0.22
C PRO A 56 -19.05 -7.95 -0.27
N ASP A 57 -18.70 -6.78 0.28
CA ASP A 57 -19.38 -5.52 0.00
C ASP A 57 -18.88 -4.86 -1.31
N LEU A 58 -17.82 -5.37 -1.94
CA LEU A 58 -17.28 -4.85 -3.19
C LEU A 58 -18.36 -4.77 -4.30
N SER A 59 -19.21 -5.79 -4.41
CA SER A 59 -20.30 -5.81 -5.40
C SER A 59 -21.42 -4.82 -5.12
N THR A 60 -21.47 -4.24 -3.92
CA THR A 60 -22.52 -3.30 -3.49
C THR A 60 -22.13 -1.85 -3.73
N LEU A 61 -20.87 -1.57 -4.07
CA LEU A 61 -20.42 -0.22 -4.42
C LEU A 61 -21.09 0.25 -5.72
N GLU A 62 -21.77 1.40 -5.64
CA GLU A 62 -22.46 2.02 -6.79
C GLU A 62 -21.48 2.46 -7.88
N GLU A 63 -20.29 2.93 -7.47
CA GLU A 63 -19.23 3.38 -8.36
C GLU A 63 -17.93 2.61 -8.08
N ASN A 64 -17.41 1.98 -9.13
CA ASN A 64 -16.11 1.30 -9.10
C ASN A 64 -15.21 1.86 -10.21
N PRO A 65 -13.88 1.84 -10.00
CA PRO A 65 -12.92 2.11 -11.07
C PRO A 65 -13.13 1.18 -12.26
N LYS A 66 -12.75 1.63 -13.46
CA LYS A 66 -13.00 0.90 -14.70
C LYS A 66 -12.17 -0.38 -14.78
N GLY A 67 -12.84 -1.51 -15.05
CA GLY A 67 -12.21 -2.80 -15.25
C GLY A 67 -12.07 -3.62 -13.95
N PRO A 68 -11.47 -4.81 -14.04
CA PRO A 68 -11.32 -5.69 -12.87
C PRO A 68 -10.32 -5.10 -11.87
N PRO A 69 -10.44 -5.42 -10.55
CA PRO A 69 -9.58 -4.90 -9.50
C PRO A 69 -8.08 -4.97 -9.81
N GLU A 70 -7.61 -6.03 -10.46
CA GLU A 70 -6.19 -6.25 -10.80
C GLU A 70 -5.60 -5.21 -11.78
N ARG A 71 -6.44 -4.36 -12.39
CA ARG A 71 -6.01 -3.31 -13.32
C ARG A 71 -6.07 -1.91 -12.72
N TRP A 72 -6.54 -1.79 -11.49
CA TRP A 72 -6.64 -0.52 -10.80
C TRP A 72 -5.26 -0.03 -10.35
N ASP A 73 -5.13 1.28 -10.17
CA ASP A 73 -3.92 1.87 -9.61
C ASP A 73 -4.02 2.05 -8.08
N LEU A 74 -2.93 2.48 -7.44
CA LEU A 74 -2.93 2.71 -6.00
C LEU A 74 -3.94 3.77 -5.55
N ALA A 75 -4.28 4.78 -6.36
CA ALA A 75 -5.30 5.77 -5.98
C ALA A 75 -6.70 5.15 -5.96
N ASP A 76 -7.00 4.30 -6.94
CA ASP A 76 -8.22 3.51 -7.00
C ASP A 76 -8.33 2.59 -5.79
N TYR A 77 -7.27 1.85 -5.45
CA TYR A 77 -7.25 0.97 -4.28
C TYR A 77 -7.48 1.71 -2.97
N ILE A 78 -6.85 2.87 -2.76
CA ILE A 78 -7.06 3.69 -1.56
C ILE A 78 -8.53 4.13 -1.47
N THR A 79 -9.09 4.59 -2.58
CA THR A 79 -10.48 5.06 -2.64
C THR A 79 -11.46 3.94 -2.30
N VAL A 80 -11.33 2.79 -2.98
CA VAL A 80 -12.24 1.65 -2.79
C VAL A 80 -12.11 1.06 -1.38
N ALA A 81 -10.87 0.86 -0.88
CA ALA A 81 -10.67 0.34 0.47
C ALA A 81 -11.25 1.25 1.56
N THR A 82 -11.22 2.57 1.33
CA THR A 82 -11.83 3.56 2.24
C THR A 82 -13.36 3.50 2.18
N SER A 83 -13.95 3.44 0.99
CA SER A 83 -15.40 3.29 0.82
C SER A 83 -15.94 2.01 1.45
N LEU A 84 -15.17 0.91 1.39
CA LEU A 84 -15.46 -0.36 2.04
C LEU A 84 -15.12 -0.39 3.54
N LYS A 85 -14.60 0.72 4.10
CA LYS A 85 -14.16 0.84 5.50
C LYS A 85 -13.13 -0.22 5.93
N LEU A 86 -12.32 -0.69 4.99
CA LEU A 86 -11.24 -1.66 5.23
C LEU A 86 -10.03 -0.99 5.89
N ILE A 87 -9.85 0.31 5.66
CA ILE A 87 -8.82 1.15 6.27
C ILE A 87 -9.45 2.40 6.90
N LYS A 88 -8.79 2.98 7.91
CA LYS A 88 -9.26 4.20 8.58
C LYS A 88 -8.88 5.47 7.80
N ASP A 89 -9.59 6.57 8.04
CA ASP A 89 -9.32 7.89 7.45
C ASP A 89 -7.86 8.36 7.59
N ASN A 90 -7.21 8.09 8.73
CA ASN A 90 -5.81 8.46 8.91
C ASN A 90 -4.87 7.58 8.07
N THR A 91 -5.21 6.30 7.90
CA THR A 91 -4.48 5.37 7.03
C THR A 91 -4.67 5.75 5.57
N GLU A 92 -5.88 6.13 5.15
CA GLU A 92 -6.16 6.67 3.81
C GLU A 92 -5.26 7.88 3.52
N LYS A 93 -5.31 8.93 4.37
CA LYS A 93 -4.49 10.15 4.19
C LYS A 93 -3.00 9.85 4.12
N LEU A 94 -2.51 8.99 5.02
CA LEU A 94 -1.10 8.58 5.02
C LEU A 94 -0.71 7.84 3.74
N THR A 95 -1.57 6.94 3.28
CA THR A 95 -1.32 6.14 2.06
C THR A 95 -1.39 7.02 0.81
N GLN A 96 -2.25 8.04 0.79
CA GLN A 96 -2.31 9.00 -0.31
C GLN A 96 -1.00 9.80 -0.44
N ILE A 97 -0.41 10.22 0.69
CA ILE A 97 0.90 10.88 0.71
C ILE A 97 1.99 9.90 0.23
N ALA A 98 1.98 8.65 0.73
CA ALA A 98 2.93 7.62 0.31
C ALA A 98 2.85 7.34 -1.20
N LYS A 99 1.64 7.28 -1.77
CA LYS A 99 1.40 7.14 -3.22
C LYS A 99 2.06 8.27 -4.01
N ASP A 100 1.89 9.51 -3.57
CA ASP A 100 2.49 10.66 -4.25
C ASP A 100 4.02 10.61 -4.25
N PHE A 101 4.62 10.12 -3.16
CA PHE A 101 6.07 9.86 -3.10
C PHE A 101 6.49 8.67 -3.96
N ARG A 102 5.73 7.57 -3.98
CA ARG A 102 5.99 6.43 -4.87
C ARG A 102 6.01 6.87 -6.33
N ASN A 103 5.14 7.80 -6.72
CA ASN A 103 5.10 8.35 -8.08
C ASN A 103 6.37 9.12 -8.48
N LEU A 104 7.24 9.50 -7.54
CA LEU A 104 8.58 10.04 -7.82
C LEU A 104 9.53 8.99 -8.42
N ILE A 105 9.12 7.72 -8.51
CA ILE A 105 9.83 6.69 -9.28
C ILE A 105 10.05 7.12 -10.73
N HIS A 106 9.07 7.84 -11.30
CA HIS A 106 9.10 8.38 -12.65
C HIS A 106 9.99 9.64 -12.72
N PRO A 107 11.12 9.61 -13.46
CA PRO A 107 12.06 10.73 -13.49
C PRO A 107 11.45 12.06 -13.91
N GLY A 108 10.54 12.06 -14.89
CA GLY A 108 9.85 13.27 -15.34
C GLY A 108 8.97 13.92 -14.27
N ARG A 109 8.40 13.13 -13.35
CA ARG A 109 7.62 13.67 -12.22
C ARG A 109 8.53 14.29 -11.17
N ALA A 110 9.61 13.61 -10.80
CA ALA A 110 10.61 14.12 -9.89
C ALA A 110 11.21 15.46 -10.37
N GLN A 111 11.55 15.55 -11.65
CA GLN A 111 12.07 16.78 -12.27
C GLN A 111 11.04 17.92 -12.23
N ARG A 112 9.79 17.66 -12.62
CA ARG A 112 8.74 18.70 -12.66
C ARG A 112 8.39 19.25 -11.28
N LEU A 113 8.41 18.40 -10.25
CA LEU A 113 8.09 18.78 -8.88
C LEU A 113 9.30 19.28 -8.09
N ALA A 114 10.52 19.18 -8.64
CA ALA A 114 11.78 19.41 -7.95
C ALA A 114 11.86 18.63 -6.61
N GLN A 115 11.39 17.37 -6.62
CA GLN A 115 11.34 16.48 -5.47
C GLN A 115 12.11 15.19 -5.76
N VAL A 116 12.70 14.62 -4.72
CA VAL A 116 13.41 13.34 -4.77
C VAL A 116 12.90 12.41 -3.68
N CYS A 117 13.06 11.10 -3.86
CA CYS A 117 12.90 10.17 -2.76
C CYS A 117 14.05 10.38 -1.77
N ASP A 118 13.70 10.75 -0.54
CA ASP A 118 14.61 10.89 0.58
C ASP A 118 14.18 9.99 1.76
N ARG A 119 14.89 10.09 2.88
CA ARG A 119 14.57 9.35 4.10
C ARG A 119 13.15 9.59 4.59
N ALA A 120 12.62 10.82 4.48
CA ALA A 120 11.26 11.12 4.92
C ALA A 120 10.24 10.40 4.03
N THR A 121 10.41 10.44 2.70
CA THR A 121 9.51 9.73 1.78
C THR A 121 9.49 8.22 2.03
N ALA A 122 10.66 7.62 2.28
CA ALA A 122 10.79 6.19 2.56
C ALA A 122 10.12 5.79 3.88
N LEU A 123 10.31 6.59 4.94
CA LEU A 123 9.63 6.39 6.22
C LEU A 123 8.12 6.53 6.09
N THR A 124 7.63 7.50 5.32
CA THR A 124 6.19 7.67 5.08
C THR A 124 5.60 6.46 4.35
N ALA A 125 6.29 5.93 3.34
CA ALA A 125 5.82 4.75 2.61
C ALA A 125 5.79 3.50 3.50
N LEU A 126 6.82 3.28 4.33
CA LEU A 126 6.83 2.19 5.31
C LEU A 126 5.74 2.36 6.39
N ALA A 127 5.50 3.59 6.86
CA ALA A 127 4.43 3.86 7.81
C ALA A 127 3.04 3.57 7.20
N ALA A 128 2.85 3.84 5.91
CA ALA A 128 1.61 3.54 5.21
C ALA A 128 1.34 2.03 5.16
N VAL A 129 2.30 1.22 4.70
CA VAL A 129 2.10 -0.24 4.60
C VAL A 129 1.86 -0.89 5.97
N GLU A 130 2.57 -0.46 7.01
CA GLU A 130 2.36 -0.93 8.40
C GLU A 130 0.98 -0.51 8.93
N SER A 131 0.51 0.70 8.60
CA SER A 131 -0.82 1.19 9.02
C SER A 131 -1.95 0.42 8.34
N ILE A 132 -1.81 0.15 7.03
CA ILE A 132 -2.75 -0.70 6.28
C ILE A 132 -2.79 -2.09 6.92
N ALA A 133 -1.64 -2.73 7.09
CA ALA A 133 -1.57 -4.07 7.68
C ALA A 133 -2.17 -4.11 9.11
N SER A 134 -1.94 -3.08 9.92
CA SER A 134 -2.55 -2.94 11.25
C SER A 134 -4.07 -2.83 11.17
N ASP A 135 -4.63 -2.03 10.25
CA ASP A 135 -6.07 -1.90 10.11
C ASP A 135 -6.71 -3.21 9.64
N LEU A 136 -6.13 -3.84 8.61
CA LEU A 136 -6.60 -5.12 8.08
C LEU A 136 -6.56 -6.24 9.12
N SER A 137 -5.53 -6.27 9.98
CA SER A 137 -5.42 -7.28 11.05
C SER A 137 -6.51 -7.21 12.11
N LYS A 138 -7.24 -6.10 12.18
CA LYS A 138 -8.30 -5.84 13.17
C LYS A 138 -9.70 -5.99 12.58
N LEU A 139 -9.80 -6.24 11.28
CA LEU A 139 -11.09 -6.54 10.67
C LEU A 139 -11.61 -7.86 11.28
N PRO A 140 -12.91 -7.93 11.60
CA PRO A 140 -13.50 -9.20 12.02
C PRO A 140 -13.29 -10.23 10.91
N VAL A 141 -12.73 -11.38 11.28
CA VAL A 141 -12.68 -12.54 10.38
C VAL A 141 -14.13 -12.93 10.13
N GLY A 142 -14.57 -12.83 8.88
CA GLY A 142 -15.89 -13.27 8.43
C GLY A 142 -16.06 -14.78 8.54
#